data_AF-A0A6L6CML8-F1
#
_entry.id   AF-A0A6L6CML8-F1
#
_cell.length_a   1.000
_cell.length_b   1.000
_cell.length_c   1.000
_cell.angle_alpha   90.00
_cell.angle_beta   90.00
_cell.angle_gamma   90.00
#
_symmetry.space_group_name_H-M   'P 1'
#
loop_
_entity.id
_entity.type
_entity.pdbx_description
1 polymer ?
#
loop_
_entity_poly.entity_id
_entity_poly.type
_entity_poly.pdbx_seq_one_letter_code
_entity_poly.pdbx_strand_id
1 'polypeptide(L)' 'MAAYCQVTETKPQFGHAVSHAQNKTKRRFNPNIQKKTYF' A
#
# COMPACT_ATOMS: atom_id res chain seq x y z
N MET A 1 11.13 2.61 7.16
CA MET A 1 9.81 2.77 7.77
C MET A 1 8.96 1.59 7.35
N ALA A 2 8.53 0.72 8.27
CA ALA A 2 7.50 -0.26 7.91
C ALA A 2 6.24 0.53 7.51
N ALA A 3 5.68 0.28 6.33
CA ALA A 3 4.46 0.94 5.87
C ALA A 3 3.25 0.32 6.60
N TYR A 4 3.23 0.49 7.92
CA TYR A 4 2.20 0.04 8.84
C TYR A 4 1.56 1.26 9.52
N CYS A 5 0.23 1.37 9.43
CA CYS A 5 -0.47 2.42 10.16
C CYS A 5 -0.54 2.07 11.65
N GLN A 6 -0.13 2.98 12.52
CA GLN A 6 -0.13 2.77 13.98
C GLN A 6 -1.55 2.74 14.58
N VAL A 7 -2.54 3.32 13.91
CA VAL A 7 -3.93 3.41 14.41
C VAL A 7 -4.82 2.32 13.81
N THR A 8 -4.74 2.14 12.48
CA THR A 8 -5.63 1.22 11.74
C THR A 8 -4.97 -0.10 11.38
N GLU A 9 -3.71 -0.30 11.78
CA GLU A 9 -2.95 -1.53 11.53
C GLU A 9 -2.83 -1.94 10.05
N THR A 10 -3.05 -0.98 9.14
CA THR A 10 -3.09 -1.25 7.71
C THR A 10 -1.68 -1.56 7.21
N LYS A 11 -1.57 -2.68 6.48
CA LYS A 11 -0.33 -3.20 5.90
C LYS A 11 -0.34 -3.05 4.38
N PRO A 12 0.83 -3.06 3.72
CA PRO A 12 0.91 -3.06 2.27
C PRO A 12 0.33 -4.36 1.72
N GLN A 13 -0.45 -4.25 0.66
CA GLN A 13 -0.98 -5.40 -0.08
C GLN A 13 -0.16 -5.63 -1.35
N PHE A 14 -0.23 -6.85 -1.88
CA PHE A 14 0.45 -7.24 -3.12
C PHE A 14 -0.59 -7.67 -4.15
N GLY A 15 -0.34 -7.33 -5.40
CA GLY A 15 -1.19 -7.76 -6.52
C GLY A 15 -0.52 -7.45 -7.86
N HIS A 16 -1.34 -7.21 -8.88
CA HIS A 16 -0.87 -6.97 -10.24
C HIS A 16 -1.39 -5.65 -10.79
N ALA A 17 -0.56 -4.96 -11.59
CA ALA A 17 -1.05 -3.98 -12.55
C ALA A 17 -1.43 -4.73 -13.82
N VAL A 18 -2.66 -4.56 -14.28
CA VAL A 18 -3.22 -5.22 -15.46
C VAL A 18 -3.40 -4.17 -16.54
N SER A 19 -2.76 -4.35 -17.71
CA SER A 19 -2.96 -3.46 -18.86
C SER A 19 -4.26 -3.76 -19.60
N HIS A 20 -4.64 -2.90 -20.57
CA HIS A 20 -5.74 -3.18 -21.48
C HIS A 20 -5.57 -4.49 -22.27
N ALA A 21 -4.33 -4.89 -22.54
CA ALA A 21 -3.99 -6.17 -23.17
C ALA A 21 -3.91 -7.35 -22.17
N GLN A 22 -4.36 -7.16 -20.93
CA GLN A 22 -4.29 -8.13 -19.83
C GLN A 22 -2.88 -8.55 -19.40
N ASN A 23 -1.84 -7.78 -19.73
CA ASN A 23 -0.50 -8.03 -19.24
C ASN A 23 -0.42 -7.73 -17.74
N LYS A 24 0.04 -8.70 -16.94
CA LYS A 24 0.09 -8.62 -15.47
C LYS A 24 1.52 -8.41 -14.98
N THR A 25 1.81 -7.26 -14.37
CA THR A 25 3.09 -7.01 -13.68
C THR A 25 2.89 -6.97 -12.17
N LYS A 26 3.84 -7.49 -11.39
CA LYS A 26 3.74 -7.49 -9.91
C LYS A 26 3.78 -6.05 -9.39
N ARG A 27 2.89 -5.71 -8.46
CA ARG A 27 2.78 -4.38 -7.85
C ARG A 27 2.51 -4.49 -6.35
N ARG A 28 3.06 -3.55 -5.58
CA ARG A 28 2.75 -3.34 -4.16
C ARG A 28 1.80 -2.15 -4.01
N PHE A 29 0.74 -2.32 -3.23
CA PHE A 29 -0.20 -1.28 -2.82
C PHE A 29 0.18 -0.81 -1.42
N ASN A 30 0.79 0.38 -1.33
CA ASN A 30 1.18 0.95 -0.04
C ASN A 30 0.03 1.76 0.55
N PRO A 31 -0.25 1.65 1.86
CA PRO A 31 -1.16 2.55 2.54
C PRO A 31 -0.60 3.99 2.53
N ASN A 32 -1.49 4.98 2.36
CA ASN A 32 -1.12 6.40 2.39
C ASN A 32 -0.93 6.88 3.85
N ILE A 33 0.17 6.46 4.48
CA ILE A 33 0.46 6.79 5.87
C ILE A 33 1.02 8.21 5.95
N GLN A 34 0.25 9.09 6.60
CA GLN A 34 0.67 10.46 6.90
C GLN A 34 1.21 10.52 8.34
N LYS A 35 2.39 11.14 8.51
CA LYS A 35 2.97 11.36 9.84
C LYS A 35 2.20 12.48 10.52
N LYS A 36 1.55 12.17 11.64
CA LYS A 36 0.90 13.17 12.50
C LYS A 36 1.30 12.88 13.94
N THR A 37 1.66 13.92 14.67
CA THR A 37 1.84 13.86 16.12
C THR A 37 0.45 14.02 16.76
N TYR A 38 0.04 13.01 17.51
CA TYR A 38 -1.12 13.08 18.39
C TYR A 38 -0.58 13.36 19.79
N PHE A 39 -1.23 14.29 20.49
CA PHE A 39 -0.89 14.75 21.84
C PHE A 39 -1.91 14.21 22.82
#